data_AF-A0A7X4WD63-F1
#
_entry.id   AF-A0A7X4WD63-F1
#
_cell.length_a   1.000
_cell.length_b   1.000
_cell.length_c   1.000
_cell.angle_alpha   90.00
_cell.angle_beta   90.00
_cell.angle_gamma   90.00
#
_symmetry.space_group_name_H-M   'P 1'
#
loop_
_entity.id
_entity.type
_entity.pdbx_description
1 polymer ?
#
loop_
_entity_poly.entity_id
_entity_poly.type
_entity_poly.pdbx_seq_one_letter_code
_entity_poly.pdbx_strand_id
1 'polypeptide(L)'
;MKQQALGMCLTAILTIQLSGCGVLLHPERKGQRGGQVDPAIAVLNAAGLLLFVVPGLIAFGVDLYYGTIYLPGTAKTLSEEELNRLRTVDGQLQPEQLARFVSEQTGQTVHAEEMVSYPVGSVDELTFMLAEVQKKTSS
;
A
#
# COMPACT_ATOMS: atom_id res chain seq x y z
N MET A 1 -11.81 -6.05 45.78
CA MET A 1 -12.38 -5.17 44.74
C MET A 1 -11.30 -4.52 43.85
N LYS A 2 -10.28 -3.83 44.41
CA LYS A 2 -9.21 -3.18 43.61
C LYS A 2 -8.46 -4.12 42.65
N GLN A 3 -8.12 -5.34 43.08
CA GLN A 3 -7.40 -6.30 42.22
C GLN A 3 -8.26 -6.89 41.10
N GLN A 4 -9.57 -7.01 41.29
CA GLN A 4 -10.47 -7.50 40.24
C GLN A 4 -10.77 -6.43 39.19
N ALA A 5 -10.88 -5.16 39.61
CA ALA A 5 -10.97 -4.03 38.67
C ALA A 5 -9.67 -3.84 37.86
N LEU A 6 -8.50 -4.02 38.49
CA LEU A 6 -7.21 -3.95 37.81
C LEU A 6 -7.05 -5.09 36.78
N GLY A 7 -7.45 -6.30 37.14
CA GLY A 7 -7.43 -7.46 36.24
C GLY A 7 -8.36 -7.27 35.02
N MET A 8 -9.58 -6.80 35.24
CA MET A 8 -10.53 -6.47 34.16
C MET A 8 -10.03 -5.35 33.24
N CYS A 9 -9.39 -4.33 33.80
CA CYS A 9 -8.85 -3.22 33.00
C CYS A 9 -7.67 -3.70 32.14
N LEU A 10 -6.80 -4.54 32.69
CA LEU A 10 -5.66 -5.11 31.95
C LEU A 10 -6.12 -6.04 30.82
N THR A 11 -7.10 -6.91 31.08
CA THR A 11 -7.65 -7.80 30.04
C THR A 11 -8.39 -7.02 28.97
N ALA A 12 -9.16 -5.99 29.33
CA ALA A 12 -9.82 -5.11 28.36
C ALA A 12 -8.83 -4.35 27.48
N ILE A 13 -7.73 -3.85 28.05
CA ILE A 13 -6.65 -3.22 27.27
C ILE A 13 -6.03 -4.26 26.33
N LEU A 14 -5.70 -5.46 26.83
CA LEU A 14 -5.10 -6.50 26.00
C LEU A 14 -6.00 -6.93 24.83
N THR A 15 -7.31 -7.06 25.07
CA THR A 15 -8.27 -7.42 24.02
C THR A 15 -8.44 -6.30 23.00
N ILE A 16 -8.47 -5.04 23.42
CA ILE A 16 -8.52 -3.87 22.51
C ILE A 16 -7.23 -3.79 21.67
N GLN A 17 -6.06 -4.03 22.27
CA GLN A 17 -4.78 -4.05 21.56
C GLN A 17 -4.72 -5.16 20.49
N LEU A 18 -5.32 -6.33 20.76
CA LEU A 18 -5.35 -7.46 19.82
C LEU A 18 -6.40 -7.29 18.72
N SER A 19 -7.53 -6.66 19.03
CA SER A 19 -8.62 -6.42 18.08
C SER A 19 -8.42 -5.17 17.22
N GLY A 20 -7.45 -4.31 17.55
CA GLY A 20 -7.11 -3.12 16.75
C GLY A 20 -5.96 -3.24 15.80
N CYS A 21 -5.33 -4.40 15.72
CA CYS A 21 -4.31 -4.62 14.71
C CYS A 21 -4.98 -5.26 13.49
N GLY A 22 -5.25 -4.48 12.44
CA GLY A 22 -5.70 -4.99 11.14
C GLY A 22 -4.77 -6.08 10.58
N VAL A 23 -3.49 -6.05 10.94
CA VAL A 23 -2.51 -7.13 10.67
C VAL A 23 -2.90 -8.50 11.25
N LEU A 24 -3.59 -8.53 12.38
CA LEU A 24 -4.08 -9.76 13.02
C LEU A 24 -5.47 -10.15 12.53
N LEU A 25 -6.35 -9.16 12.35
CA LEU A 25 -7.74 -9.42 11.93
C LEU A 25 -7.85 -9.76 10.44
N HIS A 26 -7.03 -9.12 9.61
CA HIS A 26 -7.05 -9.21 8.17
C HIS A 26 -5.65 -9.39 7.59
N PRO A 27 -4.94 -10.48 7.92
CA PRO A 27 -3.59 -10.75 7.42
C PRO A 27 -3.54 -10.87 5.89
N GLU A 28 -4.65 -11.22 5.25
CA GLU A 28 -4.83 -11.28 3.79
C GLU A 28 -4.68 -9.92 3.09
N ARG A 29 -4.83 -8.82 3.83
CA ARG A 29 -4.78 -7.45 3.30
C ARG A 29 -3.36 -6.85 3.28
N LYS A 30 -2.36 -7.62 3.72
CA LYS A 30 -0.95 -7.16 3.79
C LYS A 30 -0.40 -6.82 2.40
N GLY A 31 0.32 -5.71 2.31
CA GLY A 31 0.97 -5.26 1.08
C GLY A 31 0.10 -4.36 0.20
N GLN A 32 -1.15 -4.08 0.59
CA GLN A 32 -1.98 -3.12 -0.12
C GLN A 32 -1.44 -1.69 0.03
N ARG A 33 -1.41 -0.94 -1.08
CA ARG A 33 -0.98 0.46 -1.10
C ARG A 33 -1.98 1.29 -1.90
N GLY A 34 -2.47 2.38 -1.31
CA GLY A 34 -3.31 3.36 -2.01
C GLY A 34 -4.70 2.88 -2.40
N GLY A 35 -5.44 2.26 -1.48
CA GLY A 35 -6.85 1.88 -1.64
C GLY A 35 -7.83 2.72 -0.83
N GLN A 36 -9.10 2.36 -0.88
CA GLN A 36 -10.14 2.92 -0.02
C GLN A 36 -9.90 2.47 1.43
N VAL A 37 -9.99 3.39 2.38
CA VAL A 37 -9.82 3.10 3.81
C VAL A 37 -11.01 2.31 4.33
N ASP A 38 -10.76 1.20 5.05
CA ASP A 38 -11.78 0.44 5.77
C ASP A 38 -12.28 1.26 6.97
N PRO A 39 -13.56 1.70 6.98
CA PRO A 39 -14.10 2.51 8.05
C PRO A 39 -14.07 1.83 9.41
N ALA A 40 -14.22 0.50 9.48
CA ALA A 40 -14.23 -0.23 10.74
C ALA A 40 -12.84 -0.18 11.41
N ILE A 41 -11.79 -0.46 10.63
CA ILE A 41 -10.40 -0.41 11.11
C ILE A 41 -10.00 1.03 11.45
N ALA A 42 -10.38 2.01 10.61
CA ALA A 42 -10.09 3.41 10.87
C ALA A 42 -10.75 3.94 12.14
N VAL A 43 -12.04 3.63 12.37
CA VAL A 43 -12.75 4.03 13.60
C VAL A 43 -12.12 3.39 14.83
N LEU A 44 -11.74 2.12 14.73
CA LEU A 44 -11.18 1.40 15.88
C LEU A 44 -9.75 1.89 16.21
N ASN A 45 -8.92 2.18 15.21
CA ASN A 45 -7.64 2.85 15.41
C ASN A 45 -7.80 4.28 15.96
N ALA A 46 -8.78 5.04 15.49
CA ALA A 46 -9.08 6.38 16.00
C ALA A 46 -9.58 6.35 17.46
N ALA A 47 -10.42 5.38 17.81
CA ALA A 47 -10.87 5.16 19.18
C ALA A 47 -9.70 4.76 20.09
N GLY A 48 -8.81 3.88 19.61
CA GLY A 48 -7.56 3.53 20.29
C GLY A 48 -6.68 4.75 20.55
N LEU A 49 -6.50 5.61 19.54
CA LEU A 49 -5.73 6.85 19.65
C LEU A 49 -6.33 7.85 20.64
N LEU A 50 -7.67 7.94 20.71
CA LEU A 50 -8.38 8.84 21.62
C LEU A 50 -8.29 8.40 23.08
N LEU A 51 -8.44 7.09 23.35
CA LEU A 51 -8.43 6.55 24.71
C LEU A 51 -7.00 6.33 25.24
N PHE A 52 -6.06 5.95 24.36
CA PHE A 52 -4.68 5.64 24.70
C PHE A 52 -3.73 6.06 23.57
N VAL A 53 -3.19 7.27 23.67
CA VAL A 53 -2.41 7.92 22.60
C VAL A 53 -1.27 7.06 22.06
N VAL A 54 -0.37 6.58 22.92
CA VAL A 54 0.82 5.81 22.50
C VAL A 54 0.43 4.51 21.78
N PRO A 55 -0.36 3.59 22.36
CA PRO A 55 -0.70 2.35 21.67
C PRO A 55 -1.60 2.56 20.44
N GLY A 56 -2.52 3.54 20.47
CA GLY A 56 -3.36 3.85 19.31
C GLY A 56 -2.57 4.39 18.12
N LEU A 57 -1.55 5.21 18.36
CA LEU A 57 -0.64 5.68 17.32
C LEU A 57 0.13 4.53 16.67
N ILE A 58 0.61 3.58 17.48
CA ILE A 58 1.32 2.40 16.99
C ILE A 58 0.38 1.55 16.12
N ALA A 59 -0.84 1.25 16.57
CA ALA A 59 -1.80 0.46 15.80
C ALA A 59 -2.12 1.11 14.44
N PHE A 60 -2.38 2.43 14.45
CA PHE A 60 -2.63 3.21 13.24
C PHE A 60 -1.43 3.13 12.27
N GLY A 61 -0.20 3.31 12.78
CA GLY A 61 1.02 3.25 11.99
C GLY A 61 1.29 1.86 11.39
N VAL A 62 1.07 0.80 12.17
CA VAL A 62 1.21 -0.59 11.72
C VAL A 62 0.22 -0.88 10.60
N ASP A 63 -1.05 -0.49 10.75
CA ASP A 63 -2.07 -0.77 9.74
C ASP A 63 -1.90 0.04 8.44
N LEU A 64 -1.36 1.26 8.53
CA LEU A 64 -0.92 2.01 7.36
C LEU A 64 0.30 1.35 6.68
N TYR A 65 1.32 0.99 7.46
CA TYR A 65 2.59 0.46 6.94
C TYR A 65 2.41 -0.87 6.21
N TYR A 66 1.63 -1.78 6.81
CA TYR A 66 1.32 -3.06 6.20
C TYR A 66 0.11 -3.02 5.24
N GLY A 67 -0.62 -1.89 5.19
CA GLY A 67 -1.74 -1.70 4.28
C GLY A 67 -3.05 -2.36 4.71
N THR A 68 -3.14 -2.84 5.95
CA THR A 68 -4.34 -3.51 6.49
C THR A 68 -5.47 -2.56 6.85
N ILE A 69 -5.20 -1.24 6.84
CA ILE A 69 -6.23 -0.20 6.92
C ILE A 69 -7.06 -0.06 5.62
N TYR A 70 -6.62 -0.64 4.50
CA TYR A 70 -7.30 -0.52 3.21
C TYR A 70 -8.24 -1.70 2.92
N LEU A 71 -9.36 -1.43 2.24
CA LEU A 71 -10.27 -2.45 1.72
C LEU A 71 -9.60 -3.25 0.59
N PRO A 72 -9.77 -4.59 0.57
CA PRO A 72 -9.21 -5.44 -0.49
C PRO A 72 -9.71 -5.05 -1.87
N GLY A 73 -8.81 -5.01 -2.86
CA GLY A 73 -9.15 -4.76 -4.27
C GLY A 73 -9.55 -3.33 -4.60
N THR A 74 -9.42 -2.40 -3.64
CA THR A 74 -9.72 -0.97 -3.86
C THR A 74 -8.50 -0.14 -4.22
N ALA A 75 -7.30 -0.72 -4.11
CA ALA A 75 -6.08 -0.12 -4.64
C ALA A 75 -6.22 0.04 -6.16
N LYS A 76 -5.75 1.17 -6.70
CA LYS A 76 -5.64 1.34 -8.16
C LYS A 76 -4.62 0.35 -8.70
N THR A 77 -5.09 -0.80 -9.15
CA THR A 77 -4.34 -1.79 -9.91
C THR A 77 -4.88 -1.83 -11.32
N LEU A 78 -4.02 -2.12 -12.31
CA LEU A 78 -4.49 -2.42 -13.65
C LEU A 78 -5.43 -3.63 -13.61
N SER A 79 -6.60 -3.51 -14.20
CA SER A 79 -7.45 -4.67 -14.45
C SER A 79 -6.77 -5.62 -15.45
N GLU A 80 -7.14 -6.91 -15.42
CA GLU A 80 -6.69 -7.89 -16.42
C GLU A 80 -6.96 -7.40 -17.85
N GLU A 81 -8.09 -6.72 -18.08
CA GLU A 81 -8.42 -6.17 -19.39
C GLU A 81 -7.51 -5.00 -19.78
N GLU A 82 -7.23 -4.07 -18.87
CA GLU A 82 -6.28 -2.98 -19.12
C GLU A 82 -4.87 -3.51 -19.34
N LEU A 83 -4.44 -4.49 -18.54
CA LEU A 83 -3.13 -5.13 -18.69
C LEU A 83 -3.02 -5.86 -20.04
N ASN A 84 -4.07 -6.58 -20.45
CA ASN A 84 -4.12 -7.22 -21.76
C ASN A 84 -4.13 -6.20 -22.91
N ARG A 85 -4.76 -5.03 -22.72
CA ARG A 85 -4.71 -3.93 -23.69
C ARG A 85 -3.33 -3.29 -23.80
N LEU A 86 -2.45 -3.48 -22.83
CA LEU A 86 -1.06 -2.99 -22.85
C LEU A 86 -0.07 -4.05 -23.37
N ARG A 87 -0.50 -5.30 -23.55
CA ARG A 87 0.35 -6.44 -23.90
C ARG A 87 0.24 -6.79 -25.39
N THR A 88 1.35 -7.11 -26.02
CA THR A 88 1.45 -7.76 -27.32
C THR A 88 1.07 -9.24 -27.20
N VAL A 89 0.71 -9.85 -28.33
CA VAL A 89 0.45 -11.30 -28.46
C VAL A 89 1.57 -12.16 -27.87
N ASP A 90 2.83 -11.71 -28.00
CA ASP A 90 4.03 -12.41 -27.50
C ASP A 90 4.31 -12.18 -26.01
N GLY A 91 3.47 -11.43 -25.31
CA GLY A 91 3.64 -11.18 -23.87
C GLY A 91 4.39 -9.93 -23.48
N GLN A 92 4.96 -9.21 -24.45
CA GLN A 92 5.70 -7.95 -24.23
C GLN A 92 4.75 -6.76 -24.07
N LEU A 93 5.16 -5.69 -23.38
CA LEU A 93 4.37 -4.46 -23.30
C LEU A 93 4.52 -3.64 -24.60
N GLN A 94 3.42 -3.11 -25.12
CA GLN A 94 3.43 -2.19 -26.28
C GLN A 94 3.79 -0.76 -25.81
N PRO A 95 4.95 -0.21 -26.22
CA PRO A 95 5.42 1.10 -25.76
C PRO A 95 4.43 2.23 -26.03
N GLU A 96 3.77 2.21 -27.18
CA GLU A 96 2.84 3.27 -27.62
C GLU A 96 1.51 3.26 -26.86
N GLN A 97 1.06 2.08 -26.43
CA GLN A 97 -0.14 1.94 -25.61
C GLN A 97 0.18 2.30 -24.16
N LEU A 98 1.36 1.90 -23.68
CA LEU A 98 1.84 2.23 -22.34
C LEU A 98 2.09 3.73 -22.17
N ALA A 99 2.73 4.38 -23.15
CA ALA A 99 2.95 5.82 -23.15
C ALA A 99 1.63 6.60 -23.09
N ARG A 100 0.63 6.18 -23.88
CA ARG A 100 -0.73 6.77 -23.84
C ARG A 100 -1.39 6.57 -22.49
N PHE A 101 -1.40 5.34 -21.98
CA PHE A 101 -2.01 5.03 -20.68
C PHE A 101 -1.37 5.83 -19.53
N VAL A 102 -0.04 5.89 -19.49
CA VAL A 102 0.68 6.69 -18.48
C VAL A 102 0.36 8.18 -18.65
N SER A 103 0.30 8.67 -19.89
CA SER A 103 -0.03 10.08 -20.15
C SER A 103 -1.43 10.45 -19.68
N GLU A 104 -2.41 9.58 -19.93
CA GLU A 104 -3.80 9.74 -19.49
C GLU A 104 -3.92 9.71 -17.96
N GLN A 105 -3.22 8.80 -17.28
CA GLN A 105 -3.29 8.67 -15.82
C GLN A 105 -2.51 9.75 -15.06
N THR A 106 -1.40 10.24 -15.62
CA THR A 106 -0.51 11.21 -14.94
C THR A 106 -0.73 12.65 -15.39
N GLY A 107 -1.37 12.86 -16.55
CA GLY A 107 -1.52 14.17 -17.17
C GLY A 107 -0.23 14.72 -17.80
N GLN A 108 0.85 13.94 -17.85
CA GLN A 108 2.12 14.31 -18.50
C GLN A 108 2.20 13.71 -19.89
N THR A 109 2.75 14.44 -20.87
CA THR A 109 2.97 13.89 -22.21
C THR A 109 4.20 12.98 -22.20
N VAL A 110 3.99 11.67 -22.41
CA VAL A 110 5.05 10.66 -22.54
C VAL A 110 5.13 10.21 -23.99
N HIS A 111 6.33 10.30 -24.58
CA HIS A 111 6.61 9.82 -25.93
C HIS A 111 7.24 8.42 -25.87
N ALA A 112 6.70 7.50 -26.67
CA ALA A 112 7.13 6.09 -26.64
C ALA A 112 8.58 5.92 -27.11
N GLU A 113 9.05 6.81 -27.97
CA GLU A 113 10.42 6.83 -28.53
C GLU A 113 11.47 7.16 -27.47
N GLU A 114 11.08 7.84 -26.40
CA GLU A 114 11.94 8.20 -25.27
C GLU A 114 11.91 7.13 -24.17
N MET A 115 11.00 6.16 -24.26
CA MET A 115 10.92 5.07 -23.29
C MET A 115 12.07 4.09 -23.49
N VAL A 116 12.78 3.81 -22.40
CA VAL A 116 13.83 2.79 -22.39
C VAL A 116 13.42 1.69 -21.40
N SER A 117 13.43 0.44 -21.87
CA SER A 117 13.19 -0.73 -21.02
C SER A 117 14.52 -1.37 -20.63
N TYR A 118 14.59 -1.82 -19.38
CA TYR A 118 15.74 -2.55 -18.89
C TYR A 118 15.28 -3.81 -18.15
N PRO A 119 15.87 -4.97 -18.43
CA PRO A 119 15.64 -6.15 -17.63
C PRO A 119 16.28 -5.94 -16.25
N VAL A 120 15.55 -6.28 -15.19
CA VAL A 120 16.06 -6.16 -13.81
C VAL A 120 15.94 -7.53 -13.15
N GLY A 121 17.07 -8.10 -12.76
CA GLY A 121 17.15 -9.45 -12.21
C GLY A 121 17.07 -9.50 -10.68
N SER A 122 17.29 -8.39 -9.99
CA SER A 122 17.24 -8.31 -8.52
C SER A 122 16.82 -6.93 -8.01
N VAL A 123 16.39 -6.87 -6.74
CA VAL A 123 15.99 -5.60 -6.09
C VAL A 123 17.18 -4.65 -5.93
N ASP A 124 18.39 -5.18 -5.71
CA ASP A 124 19.62 -4.38 -5.62
C ASP A 124 19.94 -3.70 -6.96
N GLU A 125 19.77 -4.44 -8.07
CA GLU A 125 19.94 -3.91 -9.42
C GLU A 125 18.88 -2.85 -9.76
N LEU A 126 17.62 -3.05 -9.35
CA LEU A 126 16.57 -2.03 -9.48
C LEU A 126 16.95 -0.73 -8.77
N THR A 127 17.47 -0.86 -7.55
CA THR A 127 17.84 0.29 -6.70
C THR A 127 18.98 1.07 -7.33
N PHE A 128 20.00 0.38 -7.85
CA PHE A 128 21.10 1.00 -8.58
C PHE A 128 20.62 1.77 -9.82
N MET A 129 19.75 1.13 -10.61
CA MET A 129 19.18 1.71 -11.83
C MET A 129 18.33 2.96 -11.57
N LEU A 130 17.50 2.93 -10.53
CA LEU A 130 16.69 4.08 -10.12
C LEU A 130 17.58 5.27 -9.69
N ALA A 131 18.67 5.00 -8.98
CA ALA A 131 19.63 6.04 -8.58
C ALA A 131 20.30 6.69 -9.80
N GLU A 132 20.67 5.89 -10.82
CA GLU A 132 21.29 6.41 -12.04
C GLU A 132 20.30 7.26 -12.87
N VAL A 133 19.04 6.82 -12.98
CA VAL A 133 17.99 7.61 -13.65
C VAL A 133 17.75 8.94 -12.91
N GLN A 134 17.64 8.93 -11.58
CA GLN A 134 17.47 10.16 -10.81
C GLN A 134 18.63 11.15 -10.99
N LYS A 135 19.86 10.64 -11.04
CA LYS A 135 21.06 11.45 -11.28
C LYS A 135 21.02 12.10 -12.67
N LYS A 136 20.57 11.37 -13.69
CA LYS A 136 20.47 11.86 -15.07
C LYS A 136 19.36 12.89 -15.27
N THR A 137 18.27 12.79 -14.51
CA THR A 137 17.14 13.76 -14.56
C THR A 137 17.37 15.02 -13.71
N SER A 138 18.31 14.98 -12.76
CA SER A 138 18.63 16.13 -11.87
C SER A 138 19.78 17.01 -12.37
N SER A 139 20.32 16.71 -13.54
CA SER A 139 21.41 17.45 -14.20
C SER A 139 20.94 18.11 -15.48
#